data_AF-A0A2J6T8J6-F1
#
_entry.id   AF-A0A2J6T8J6-F1
#
_cell.length_a   1.000
_cell.length_b   1.000
_cell.length_c   1.000
_cell.angle_alpha   90.00
_cell.angle_beta   90.00
_cell.angle_gamma   90.00
#
_symmetry.space_group_name_H-M   'P 1'
#
loop_
_entity.id
_entity.type
_entity.pdbx_description
1 polymer ?
#
loop_
_entity_poly.entity_id
_entity_poly.type
_entity_poly.pdbx_seq_one_letter_code
_entity_poly.pdbx_strand_id
1 'polypeptide(L)'
;MSPSAYQRIKTSKESRRNIYRNARDCSSAPAPWLAGHGPLDSPRVPKKPTSCPDVSQYPQFPNDKPSSFGGRGTLEARQVTRILENARIPCCICGIGALIYYGAARVKNDWEICVPSESKDRAEALLKSENYIDEYISLPPWPFTGVGSLSYTYTRFKFTGVSFYFVLVPSKDIHLPCEPQNFQRSHNDLPFPKLDLLIQSFLEMNDHVSLADAIDGSNVSEKWGVENLDLEGEVDLGWAEWKNSIIRQKDGNGPHFGLNPIRQHVEKRWLWEFMVRNKGGRRGWTQPTELFATRFRLHGDSDPWLEKRDNC
;
A
#
# COMPACT_ATOMS: atom_id res chain seq x y z
N MET A 1 -1.00 17.47 34.61
CA MET A 1 -0.88 17.97 33.21
C MET A 1 -1.50 19.35 33.13
N SER A 2 -0.77 20.35 32.62
CA SER A 2 -1.28 21.71 32.46
C SER A 2 -2.43 21.76 31.44
N PRO A 3 -3.51 22.53 31.68
CA PRO A 3 -4.62 22.71 30.73
C PRO A 3 -4.17 23.10 29.30
N SER A 4 -3.02 23.77 29.18
CA SER A 4 -2.42 24.19 27.91
C SER A 4 -1.97 23.03 27.01
N ALA A 5 -1.52 21.91 27.58
CA ALA A 5 -1.06 20.76 26.80
C ALA A 5 -2.23 19.97 26.19
N TYR A 6 -3.35 19.89 26.91
CA TYR A 6 -4.55 19.19 26.46
C TYR A 6 -5.25 19.94 25.30
N GLN A 7 -5.27 21.27 25.35
CA GLN A 7 -5.81 22.09 24.27
C GLN A 7 -4.98 22.03 22.98
N ARG A 8 -3.63 21.94 23.08
CA ARG A 8 -2.75 21.75 21.90
C ARG A 8 -2.93 20.40 21.21
N ILE A 9 -3.21 19.33 21.97
CA ILE A 9 -3.45 18.00 21.42
C ILE A 9 -4.82 17.93 20.72
N LYS A 10 -5.85 18.58 21.27
CA LYS A 10 -7.17 18.68 20.62
C LYS A 10 -7.11 19.45 19.30
N THR A 11 -6.47 20.61 19.27
CA THR A 11 -6.31 21.40 18.03
C THR A 11 -5.47 20.67 16.98
N SER A 12 -4.45 19.90 17.39
CA SER A 12 -3.69 19.02 16.48
C SER A 12 -4.55 17.92 15.85
N LYS A 13 -5.41 17.25 16.64
CA LYS A 13 -6.33 16.22 16.12
C LYS A 13 -7.40 16.80 15.18
N GLU A 14 -7.84 18.02 15.40
CA GLU A 14 -8.79 18.74 14.53
C GLU A 14 -8.12 19.27 13.25
N SER A 15 -6.88 19.76 13.34
CA SER A 15 -6.05 20.07 12.17
C SER A 15 -5.79 18.84 11.31
N ARG A 16 -5.59 17.65 11.90
CA ARG A 16 -5.51 16.39 11.14
C ARG A 16 -6.78 16.18 10.30
N ARG A 17 -7.99 16.37 10.85
CA ARG A 17 -9.25 16.21 10.08
C ARG A 17 -9.37 17.19 8.91
N ASN A 18 -8.89 18.42 9.05
CA ASN A 18 -9.01 19.45 8.01
C ASN A 18 -7.95 19.34 6.90
N ILE A 19 -6.71 18.93 7.22
CA ILE A 19 -5.67 18.71 6.19
C ILE A 19 -6.09 17.59 5.22
N TYR A 20 -6.75 16.54 5.70
CA TYR A 20 -7.20 15.42 4.85
C TYR A 20 -8.44 15.72 3.99
N ARG A 21 -9.17 16.82 4.23
CA ARG A 21 -10.29 17.25 3.34
C ARG A 21 -9.80 18.00 2.10
N ASN A 22 -8.70 18.76 2.23
CA ASN A 22 -8.21 19.61 1.14
C ASN A 22 -7.26 18.90 0.16
N ALA A 23 -6.83 17.68 0.44
CA ALA A 23 -5.99 16.88 -0.46
C ALA A 23 -6.72 16.30 -1.69
N ARG A 24 -8.00 16.68 -1.92
CA ARG A 24 -8.75 16.31 -3.14
C ARG A 24 -8.40 17.17 -4.35
N ASP A 25 -7.78 18.32 -4.15
CA ASP A 25 -7.36 19.23 -5.22
C ASP A 25 -5.85 19.48 -5.10
N CYS A 26 -5.04 18.67 -5.80
CA CYS A 26 -3.72 18.99 -6.36
C CYS A 26 -2.98 17.70 -6.70
N SER A 27 -3.20 17.21 -7.91
CA SER A 27 -2.29 16.27 -8.56
C SER A 27 -1.05 17.03 -9.05
N SER A 28 0.11 16.38 -8.92
CA SER A 28 1.42 16.72 -9.49
C SER A 28 2.28 17.80 -8.79
N ALA A 29 3.15 17.35 -7.89
CA ALA A 29 4.48 17.94 -7.68
C ALA A 29 5.53 16.81 -7.78
N PRO A 30 6.56 16.92 -8.63
CA PRO A 30 7.61 15.91 -8.71
C PRO A 30 8.57 16.00 -7.52
N ALA A 31 9.08 14.85 -7.08
CA ALA A 31 10.09 14.76 -6.02
C ALA A 31 11.44 15.33 -6.48
N PRO A 32 12.11 16.19 -5.69
CA PRO A 32 13.33 16.87 -6.10
C PRO A 32 14.57 16.08 -5.67
N TRP A 33 14.87 14.96 -6.32
CA TRP A 33 16.14 14.26 -6.10
C TRP A 33 16.63 13.64 -7.39
N LEU A 34 17.41 14.42 -8.16
CA LEU A 34 18.42 13.99 -9.14
C LEU A 34 19.04 15.28 -9.72
N ALA A 35 20.02 15.86 -9.03
CA ALA A 35 20.85 16.93 -9.57
C ALA A 35 22.30 16.44 -9.59
N GLY A 36 22.76 16.03 -10.77
CA GLY A 36 24.15 15.73 -11.08
C GLY A 36 24.52 16.43 -12.39
N HIS A 37 25.58 17.23 -12.35
CA HIS A 37 26.02 18.16 -13.39
C HIS A 37 26.66 17.48 -14.61
N GLY A 38 26.31 17.98 -15.81
CA GLY A 38 27.00 17.76 -17.09
C GLY A 38 26.20 18.41 -18.24
N PRO A 39 26.84 19.06 -19.24
CA PRO A 39 26.12 19.86 -20.22
C PRO A 39 25.42 18.97 -21.24
N LEU A 40 24.08 18.95 -21.21
CA LEU A 40 23.24 18.22 -22.17
C LEU A 40 22.93 19.10 -23.38
N ASP A 41 23.27 18.58 -24.56
CA ASP A 41 22.66 18.94 -25.83
C ASP A 41 21.13 19.01 -25.68
N SER A 42 20.53 20.04 -26.29
CA SER A 42 19.10 20.35 -26.27
C SER A 42 18.22 19.09 -26.36
N PRO A 43 17.44 18.75 -25.32
CA PRO A 43 16.58 17.58 -25.37
C PRO A 43 15.44 17.82 -26.36
N ARG A 44 15.27 16.88 -27.30
CA ARG A 44 14.06 16.78 -28.14
C ARG A 44 12.85 16.81 -27.20
N VAL A 45 11.97 17.79 -27.41
CA VAL A 45 10.70 17.93 -26.69
C VAL A 45 9.95 16.60 -26.75
N PRO A 46 9.72 15.90 -25.62
CA PRO A 46 8.90 14.71 -25.59
C PRO A 46 7.50 15.08 -26.08
N LYS A 47 6.94 14.31 -27.01
CA LYS A 47 5.54 14.43 -27.42
C LYS A 47 4.66 14.38 -26.16
N LYS A 48 3.75 15.34 -26.04
CA LYS A 48 2.74 15.43 -24.97
C LYS A 48 2.15 14.04 -24.71
N PRO A 49 2.05 13.58 -23.45
CA PRO A 49 1.38 12.34 -23.15
C PRO A 49 -0.04 12.41 -23.70
N THR A 50 -0.42 11.37 -24.42
CA THR A 50 -1.76 11.09 -24.91
C THR A 50 -2.76 11.26 -23.76
N SER A 51 -3.91 11.88 -24.07
CA SER A 51 -5.03 12.18 -23.17
C SER A 51 -5.25 11.15 -22.05
N CYS A 52 -5.63 11.64 -20.85
CA CYS A 52 -6.14 10.79 -19.77
C CYS A 52 -7.12 9.74 -20.34
N PRO A 53 -6.91 8.44 -20.05
CA PRO A 53 -7.81 7.39 -20.50
C PRO A 53 -9.27 7.71 -20.16
N ASP A 54 -10.15 7.47 -21.14
CA ASP A 54 -11.58 7.67 -20.95
C ASP A 54 -12.10 6.63 -19.93
N VAL A 55 -12.47 7.13 -18.75
CA VAL A 55 -13.07 6.35 -17.67
C VAL A 55 -14.59 6.30 -17.76
N SER A 56 -15.22 7.00 -18.70
CA SER A 56 -16.67 7.02 -18.88
C SER A 56 -17.23 5.63 -19.24
N GLN A 57 -16.39 4.78 -19.83
CA GLN A 57 -16.72 3.38 -20.15
C GLN A 57 -16.77 2.46 -18.91
N TYR A 58 -16.28 2.89 -17.74
CA TYR A 58 -16.34 2.08 -16.53
C TYR A 58 -17.71 2.21 -15.86
N PRO A 59 -18.32 1.08 -15.42
CA PRO A 59 -19.61 1.11 -14.74
C PRO A 59 -19.61 2.08 -13.56
N GLN A 60 -20.59 2.98 -13.55
CA GLN A 60 -20.80 3.95 -12.48
C GLN A 60 -21.91 3.49 -11.55
N PHE A 61 -21.74 3.70 -10.25
CA PHE A 61 -22.70 3.29 -9.23
C PHE A 61 -23.08 4.48 -8.32
N PRO A 62 -23.73 5.52 -8.88
CA PRO A 62 -23.98 6.77 -8.14
C PRO A 62 -24.92 6.61 -6.95
N ASN A 63 -25.68 5.51 -6.89
CA ASN A 63 -26.65 5.23 -5.84
C ASN A 63 -26.11 4.33 -4.72
N ASP A 64 -24.83 3.94 -4.79
CA ASP A 64 -24.21 3.14 -3.73
C ASP A 64 -24.17 3.90 -2.41
N LYS A 65 -24.42 3.17 -1.32
CA LYS A 65 -24.19 3.70 0.02
C LYS A 65 -22.69 3.80 0.30
N PRO A 66 -22.24 4.76 1.13
CA PRO A 66 -20.87 4.76 1.63
C PRO A 66 -20.58 3.44 2.36
N SER A 67 -19.37 2.91 2.17
CA SER A 67 -18.90 1.74 2.92
C SER A 67 -18.69 2.05 4.41
N SER A 68 -18.56 1.00 5.21
CA SER A 68 -18.44 1.11 6.68
C SER A 68 -17.32 2.06 7.14
N PHE A 69 -17.49 2.56 8.38
CA PHE A 69 -16.55 3.46 9.06
C PHE A 69 -16.19 4.74 8.27
N GLY A 70 -17.21 5.37 7.70
CA GLY A 70 -17.06 6.65 6.98
C GLY A 70 -16.44 6.48 5.59
N GLY A 71 -16.76 5.39 4.89
CA GLY A 71 -16.27 5.11 3.54
C GLY A 71 -14.91 4.39 3.50
N ARG A 72 -14.51 3.73 4.59
CA ARG A 72 -13.24 2.99 4.65
C ARG A 72 -13.39 1.54 4.27
N GLY A 73 -14.55 0.94 4.50
CA GLY A 73 -14.83 -0.42 4.04
C GLY A 73 -14.32 -1.55 4.94
N THR A 74 -14.02 -1.27 6.21
CA THR A 74 -13.41 -2.26 7.11
C THR A 74 -14.32 -3.49 7.34
N LEU A 75 -15.64 -3.30 7.51
CA LEU A 75 -16.57 -4.42 7.71
C LEU A 75 -16.76 -5.25 6.44
N GLU A 76 -16.81 -4.60 5.28
CA GLU A 76 -16.93 -5.26 3.98
C GLU A 76 -15.65 -6.06 3.67
N ALA A 77 -14.47 -5.51 3.93
CA ALA A 77 -13.21 -6.25 3.83
C ALA A 77 -13.16 -7.44 4.79
N ARG A 78 -13.71 -7.29 6.01
CA ARG A 78 -13.80 -8.38 6.97
C ARG A 78 -14.71 -9.50 6.45
N GLN A 79 -15.82 -9.15 5.83
CA GLN A 79 -16.72 -10.14 5.22
C GLN A 79 -16.00 -10.93 4.13
N VAL A 80 -15.30 -10.26 3.21
CA VAL A 80 -14.54 -10.93 2.14
C VAL A 80 -13.47 -11.86 2.71
N THR A 81 -12.67 -11.38 3.67
CA THR A 81 -11.62 -12.21 4.29
C THR A 81 -12.21 -13.42 5.02
N ARG A 82 -13.35 -13.29 5.69
CA ARG A 82 -14.05 -14.42 6.33
C ARG A 82 -14.58 -15.44 5.31
N ILE A 83 -15.09 -15.01 4.16
CA ILE A 83 -15.52 -15.91 3.08
C ILE A 83 -14.34 -16.76 2.60
N LEU A 84 -13.18 -16.13 2.34
CA LEU A 84 -11.98 -16.82 1.90
C LEU A 84 -11.46 -17.81 2.96
N GLU A 85 -11.38 -17.38 4.22
CA GLU A 85 -10.92 -18.21 5.34
C GLU A 85 -11.82 -19.44 5.55
N ASN A 86 -13.15 -19.26 5.48
CA ASN A 86 -14.12 -20.35 5.61
C ASN A 86 -13.96 -21.37 4.48
N ALA A 87 -13.55 -20.93 3.29
CA ALA A 87 -13.20 -21.78 2.17
C ALA A 87 -11.78 -22.38 2.26
N ARG A 88 -11.08 -22.22 3.40
CA ARG A 88 -9.70 -22.67 3.63
C ARG A 88 -8.68 -22.01 2.68
N ILE A 89 -8.94 -20.77 2.28
CA ILE A 89 -8.01 -19.94 1.53
C ILE A 89 -7.45 -18.91 2.52
N PRO A 90 -6.19 -19.04 2.96
CA PRO A 90 -5.61 -18.03 3.82
C PRO A 90 -5.52 -16.70 3.06
N CYS A 91 -5.73 -15.59 3.76
CA CYS A 91 -5.65 -14.28 3.15
C CYS A 91 -5.26 -13.21 4.18
N CYS A 92 -4.63 -12.15 3.71
CA CYS A 92 -4.37 -10.96 4.51
C CYS A 92 -4.52 -9.68 3.69
N ILE A 93 -4.87 -8.58 4.34
CA ILE A 93 -4.87 -7.26 3.73
C ILE A 93 -3.42 -6.84 3.46
N CYS A 94 -3.12 -6.43 2.24
CA CYS A 94 -1.79 -6.01 1.78
C CYS A 94 -1.82 -4.60 1.17
N GLY A 95 -0.72 -4.23 0.50
CA GLY A 95 -0.58 -2.95 -0.19
C GLY A 95 -0.82 -1.75 0.72
N ILE A 96 -1.58 -0.76 0.22
CA ILE A 96 -1.85 0.47 0.98
C ILE A 96 -2.64 0.20 2.27
N GLY A 97 -3.50 -0.81 2.30
CA GLY A 97 -4.26 -1.17 3.50
C GLY A 97 -3.35 -1.60 4.66
N ALA A 98 -2.33 -2.40 4.37
CA ALA A 98 -1.35 -2.80 5.38
C ALA A 98 -0.52 -1.60 5.87
N LEU A 99 -0.09 -0.71 4.97
CA LEU A 99 0.64 0.50 5.34
C LEU A 99 -0.18 1.41 6.28
N ILE A 100 -1.48 1.62 6.00
CA ILE A 100 -2.37 2.41 6.87
C ILE A 100 -2.55 1.74 8.24
N TYR A 101 -2.71 0.42 8.26
CA TYR A 101 -2.76 -0.34 9.51
C TYR A 101 -1.49 -0.12 10.35
N TYR A 102 -0.31 -0.08 9.73
CA TYR A 102 0.94 0.24 10.41
C TYR A 102 1.23 1.73 10.59
N GLY A 103 0.26 2.62 10.32
CA GLY A 103 0.34 4.03 10.68
C GLY A 103 0.73 4.99 9.56
N ALA A 104 0.90 4.52 8.32
CA ALA A 104 1.14 5.40 7.18
C ALA A 104 -0.11 6.22 6.82
N ALA A 105 0.07 7.49 6.49
CA ALA A 105 -1.03 8.37 6.08
C ALA A 105 -1.22 8.33 4.55
N ARG A 106 -1.83 7.24 4.04
CA ARG A 106 -2.10 7.04 2.61
C ARG A 106 -3.60 7.03 2.29
N VAL A 107 -3.90 7.21 1.01
CA VAL A 107 -5.25 7.04 0.45
C VAL A 107 -5.29 5.70 -0.28
N LYS A 108 -6.24 4.86 0.12
CA LYS A 108 -6.53 3.56 -0.49
C LYS A 108 -7.73 3.72 -1.41
N ASN A 109 -7.58 3.32 -2.67
CA ASN A 109 -8.67 3.34 -3.65
C ASN A 109 -9.46 2.03 -3.58
N ASP A 110 -8.76 0.92 -3.83
CA ASP A 110 -9.31 -0.44 -3.69
C ASP A 110 -8.63 -1.14 -2.52
N TRP A 111 -9.33 -2.07 -1.87
CA TRP A 111 -8.70 -2.99 -0.93
C TRP A 111 -7.90 -4.05 -1.67
N GLU A 112 -6.66 -4.25 -1.25
CA GLU A 112 -5.80 -5.31 -1.78
C GLU A 112 -5.81 -6.46 -0.76
N ILE A 113 -6.27 -7.62 -1.20
CA ILE A 113 -6.36 -8.84 -0.37
C ILE A 113 -5.40 -9.87 -0.97
N CYS A 114 -4.31 -10.12 -0.27
CA CYS A 114 -3.34 -11.14 -0.62
C CYS A 114 -3.93 -12.53 -0.39
N VAL A 115 -3.75 -13.43 -1.36
CA VAL A 115 -4.06 -14.86 -1.28
C VAL A 115 -2.88 -15.66 -1.81
N PRO A 116 -2.67 -16.94 -1.42
CA PRO A 116 -1.64 -17.77 -2.03
C PRO A 116 -1.79 -17.82 -3.55
N SER A 117 -0.68 -17.67 -4.28
CA SER A 117 -0.68 -17.59 -5.73
C SER A 117 -1.37 -18.77 -6.41
N GLU A 118 -1.19 -19.98 -5.88
CA GLU A 118 -1.83 -21.21 -6.34
C GLU A 118 -3.33 -21.28 -6.06
N SER A 119 -3.81 -20.47 -5.10
CA SER A 119 -5.23 -20.40 -4.72
C SER A 119 -5.96 -19.23 -5.37
N LYS A 120 -5.27 -18.35 -6.12
CA LYS A 120 -5.87 -17.12 -6.68
C LYS A 120 -7.08 -17.41 -7.57
N ASP A 121 -6.99 -18.36 -8.49
CA ASP A 121 -8.11 -18.66 -9.39
C ASP A 121 -9.29 -19.32 -8.65
N ARG A 122 -8.98 -20.16 -7.65
CA ARG A 122 -10.00 -20.75 -6.77
C ARG A 122 -10.72 -19.69 -5.93
N ALA A 123 -9.99 -18.71 -5.40
CA ALA A 123 -10.55 -17.59 -4.65
C ALA A 123 -11.45 -16.70 -5.52
N GLU A 124 -11.03 -16.44 -6.75
CA GLU A 124 -11.82 -15.70 -7.74
C GLU A 124 -13.11 -16.45 -8.11
N ALA A 125 -13.01 -17.76 -8.39
CA ALA A 125 -14.16 -18.59 -8.70
C ALA A 125 -15.16 -18.68 -7.54
N LEU A 126 -14.67 -18.72 -6.30
CA LEU A 126 -15.52 -18.70 -5.10
C LEU A 126 -16.39 -17.43 -5.07
N LEU A 127 -15.79 -16.25 -5.26
CA LEU A 127 -16.52 -14.98 -5.23
C LEU A 127 -17.49 -14.80 -6.41
N LYS A 128 -17.31 -15.58 -7.48
CA LYS A 128 -18.19 -15.62 -8.65
C LYS A 128 -19.24 -16.75 -8.59
N SER A 129 -19.22 -17.56 -7.54
CA SER A 129 -20.16 -18.69 -7.39
C SER A 129 -21.58 -18.21 -7.09
N GLU A 130 -22.57 -19.09 -7.30
CA GLU A 130 -23.99 -18.81 -7.04
C GLU A 130 -24.25 -18.31 -5.61
N ASN A 131 -23.43 -18.73 -4.64
CA ASN A 131 -23.56 -18.29 -3.25
C ASN A 131 -23.27 -16.80 -3.04
N TYR A 132 -22.52 -16.16 -3.95
CA TYR A 132 -22.04 -14.78 -3.78
C TYR A 132 -22.26 -13.88 -4.99
N ILE A 133 -22.88 -14.40 -6.06
CA ILE A 133 -23.08 -13.67 -7.32
C ILE A 133 -23.93 -12.39 -7.15
N ASP A 134 -24.85 -12.40 -6.19
CA ASP A 134 -25.68 -11.23 -5.86
C ASP A 134 -24.97 -10.26 -4.90
N GLU A 135 -23.96 -10.73 -4.16
CA GLU A 135 -23.18 -9.92 -3.21
C GLU A 135 -22.03 -9.15 -3.89
N TYR A 136 -21.40 -9.74 -4.90
CA TYR A 136 -20.23 -9.18 -5.56
C TYR A 136 -20.37 -9.05 -7.08
N ILE A 137 -20.11 -7.84 -7.56
CA ILE A 137 -20.04 -7.54 -8.98
C ILE A 137 -18.59 -7.69 -9.43
N SER A 138 -18.36 -8.52 -10.45
CA SER A 138 -17.07 -8.58 -11.15
C SER A 138 -16.93 -7.42 -12.12
N LEU A 139 -15.82 -6.70 -12.00
CA LEU A 139 -15.49 -5.55 -12.84
C LEU A 139 -14.20 -5.84 -13.62
N PRO A 140 -14.06 -5.26 -14.82
CA PRO A 140 -12.81 -5.34 -15.55
C PRO A 140 -11.68 -4.70 -14.72
N PRO A 141 -10.43 -5.14 -14.95
CA PRO A 141 -9.27 -4.49 -14.36
C PRO A 141 -9.21 -2.99 -14.72
N TRP A 142 -8.44 -2.21 -13.95
CA TRP A 142 -8.23 -0.78 -14.27
C TRP A 142 -7.53 -0.64 -15.63
N PRO A 143 -7.85 0.40 -16.43
CA PRO A 143 -7.25 0.61 -17.74
C PRO A 143 -5.88 1.27 -17.64
N PHE A 144 -5.50 1.67 -16.42
CA PHE A 144 -4.24 2.35 -16.13
C PHE A 144 -3.23 1.32 -15.67
N THR A 145 -2.05 1.33 -16.28
CA THR A 145 -0.94 0.52 -15.80
C THR A 145 -0.57 0.96 -14.39
N GLY A 146 -0.65 0.00 -13.47
CA GLY A 146 -0.16 0.13 -12.12
C GLY A 146 1.35 0.09 -12.16
N VAL A 147 1.96 1.23 -11.87
CA VAL A 147 3.41 1.35 -11.81
C VAL A 147 3.97 0.34 -10.78
N GLY A 148 4.84 -0.57 -11.22
CA GLY A 148 5.52 -1.55 -10.35
C GLY A 148 4.61 -2.62 -9.74
N SER A 149 3.32 -2.63 -10.06
CA SER A 149 2.32 -3.55 -9.50
C SER A 149 1.50 -4.17 -10.61
N LEU A 150 1.13 -5.45 -10.48
CA LEU A 150 0.24 -6.12 -11.43
C LEU A 150 -1.24 -6.05 -11.00
N SER A 151 -1.56 -5.31 -9.94
CA SER A 151 -2.94 -5.24 -9.42
C SER A 151 -3.95 -4.73 -10.45
N TYR A 152 -3.52 -3.85 -11.35
CA TYR A 152 -4.33 -3.35 -12.46
C TYR A 152 -4.65 -4.41 -13.52
N THR A 153 -4.03 -5.60 -13.46
CA THR A 153 -4.32 -6.71 -14.38
C THR A 153 -5.34 -7.71 -13.80
N TYR A 154 -5.68 -7.58 -12.52
CA TYR A 154 -6.57 -8.50 -11.83
C TYR A 154 -8.02 -8.07 -11.90
N THR A 155 -8.92 -9.05 -11.88
CA THR A 155 -10.35 -8.80 -11.77
C THR A 155 -10.60 -7.98 -10.51
N ARG A 156 -11.35 -6.89 -10.70
CA ARG A 156 -11.82 -6.06 -9.61
C ARG A 156 -13.16 -6.58 -9.15
N PHE A 157 -13.40 -6.53 -7.86
CA PHE A 157 -14.68 -6.87 -7.27
C PHE A 157 -15.26 -5.64 -6.58
N LYS A 158 -16.58 -5.57 -6.61
CA LYS A 158 -17.34 -4.52 -5.93
C LYS A 158 -18.46 -5.15 -5.14
N PHE A 159 -18.70 -4.66 -3.92
CA PHE A 159 -19.86 -5.05 -3.14
C PHE A 159 -21.16 -4.44 -3.72
N THR A 160 -22.20 -5.24 -3.92
CA THR A 160 -23.49 -4.78 -4.46
C THR A 160 -24.14 -3.72 -3.57
N GLY A 161 -24.45 -2.54 -4.13
CA GLY A 161 -25.11 -1.44 -3.41
C GLY A 161 -24.23 -0.67 -2.40
N VAL A 162 -22.94 -1.00 -2.30
CA VAL A 162 -21.98 -0.34 -1.40
C VAL A 162 -20.75 0.12 -2.18
N SER A 163 -20.27 1.32 -1.88
CA SER A 163 -19.03 1.88 -2.44
C SER A 163 -17.81 1.25 -1.78
N PHE A 164 -17.60 -0.03 -2.09
CA PHE A 164 -16.49 -0.86 -1.63
C PHE A 164 -15.95 -1.67 -2.80
N TYR A 165 -14.65 -1.55 -3.04
CA TYR A 165 -13.94 -2.18 -4.14
C TYR A 165 -12.73 -2.92 -3.61
N PHE A 166 -12.42 -4.06 -4.19
CA PHE A 166 -11.24 -4.84 -3.83
C PHE A 166 -10.69 -5.64 -5.00
N VAL A 167 -9.44 -6.08 -4.84
CA VAL A 167 -8.73 -6.98 -5.75
C VAL A 167 -8.10 -8.11 -4.95
N LEU A 168 -8.10 -9.30 -5.54
CA LEU A 168 -7.31 -10.43 -5.03
C LEU A 168 -5.92 -10.36 -5.64
N VAL A 169 -4.90 -10.30 -4.79
CA VAL A 169 -3.49 -10.18 -5.19
C VAL A 169 -2.77 -11.50 -4.87
N PRO A 170 -2.08 -12.14 -5.83
CA PRO A 170 -1.26 -13.31 -5.55
C PRO A 170 -0.14 -13.00 -4.54
N SER A 171 0.18 -13.95 -3.66
CA SER A 171 1.24 -13.79 -2.66
C SER A 171 2.63 -13.58 -3.28
N LYS A 172 2.94 -14.34 -4.33
CA LYS A 172 4.18 -14.19 -5.11
C LYS A 172 4.31 -12.79 -5.71
N ASP A 173 3.20 -12.13 -6.01
CA ASP A 173 3.20 -10.84 -6.67
C ASP A 173 3.68 -9.69 -5.80
N ILE A 174 3.54 -9.83 -4.49
CA ILE A 174 3.95 -8.85 -3.50
C ILE A 174 5.04 -9.40 -2.57
N HIS A 175 5.69 -10.49 -2.98
CA HIS A 175 6.77 -11.15 -2.24
C HIS A 175 6.44 -11.30 -0.74
N LEU A 176 5.27 -11.86 -0.43
CA LEU A 176 4.78 -11.97 0.94
C LEU A 176 4.27 -13.39 1.22
N PRO A 177 4.78 -14.11 2.23
CA PRO A 177 4.32 -15.46 2.55
C PRO A 177 2.91 -15.42 3.17
N CYS A 178 1.90 -15.81 2.39
CA CYS A 178 0.49 -15.74 2.76
C CYS A 178 0.03 -16.99 3.53
N GLU A 179 0.42 -17.08 4.80
CA GLU A 179 0.12 -18.23 5.67
C GLU A 179 -0.51 -17.78 7.00
N PRO A 180 -1.45 -18.54 7.60
CA PRO A 180 -2.14 -18.11 8.82
C PRO A 180 -1.23 -17.70 9.99
N GLN A 181 -0.10 -18.39 10.19
CA GLN A 181 0.89 -18.09 11.23
C GLN A 181 1.60 -16.74 11.04
N ASN A 182 1.55 -16.20 9.83
CA ASN A 182 2.19 -14.94 9.44
C ASN A 182 1.25 -13.74 9.61
N PHE A 183 0.02 -13.97 10.03
CA PHE A 183 -0.97 -12.92 10.19
C PHE A 183 -1.04 -12.42 11.64
N GLN A 184 -1.28 -11.13 11.77
CA GLN A 184 -1.81 -10.51 12.97
C GLN A 184 -3.16 -9.88 12.67
N ARG A 185 -4.07 -9.90 13.64
CA ARG A 185 -5.44 -9.39 13.46
C ARG A 185 -5.59 -8.01 14.05
N SER A 186 -6.27 -7.13 13.32
CA SER A 186 -6.67 -5.83 13.85
C SER A 186 -7.78 -5.97 14.89
N HIS A 187 -8.15 -4.85 15.53
CA HIS A 187 -9.29 -4.83 16.44
C HIS A 187 -10.61 -5.27 15.79
N ASN A 188 -10.77 -4.96 14.49
CA ASN A 188 -11.91 -5.38 13.69
C ASN A 188 -11.68 -6.75 13.03
N ASP A 189 -10.71 -7.53 13.53
CA ASP A 189 -10.51 -8.92 13.13
C ASP A 189 -10.15 -9.09 11.64
N LEU A 190 -9.58 -8.04 11.03
CA LEU A 190 -8.97 -8.12 9.71
C LEU A 190 -7.58 -8.74 9.82
N PRO A 191 -7.24 -9.75 9.00
CA PRO A 191 -5.89 -10.29 8.94
C PRO A 191 -4.94 -9.34 8.19
N PHE A 192 -3.82 -8.98 8.82
CA PHE A 192 -2.71 -8.25 8.22
C PHE A 192 -1.44 -9.09 8.34
N PRO A 193 -0.46 -8.98 7.43
CA PRO A 193 0.85 -9.59 7.66
C PRO A 193 1.48 -8.98 8.91
N LYS A 194 2.25 -9.76 9.67
CA LYS A 194 3.11 -9.24 10.75
C LYS A 194 4.10 -8.21 10.20
N LEU A 195 4.56 -7.30 11.06
CA LEU A 195 5.29 -6.10 10.65
C LEU A 195 6.66 -6.44 10.06
N ASP A 196 7.36 -7.37 10.68
CA ASP A 196 8.63 -7.95 10.23
C ASP A 196 8.50 -8.51 8.81
N LEU A 197 7.48 -9.33 8.55
CA LEU A 197 7.24 -9.91 7.23
C LEU A 197 6.88 -8.87 6.18
N LEU A 198 6.08 -7.87 6.55
CA LEU A 198 5.73 -6.77 5.64
C LEU A 198 6.96 -5.93 5.28
N ILE A 199 7.80 -5.59 6.25
CA ILE A 199 9.03 -4.82 6.01
C ILE A 199 10.05 -5.64 5.24
N GLN A 200 10.22 -6.92 5.57
CA GLN A 200 11.11 -7.84 4.87
C GLN A 200 10.74 -7.93 3.38
N SER A 201 9.45 -8.09 3.09
CA SER A 201 8.92 -8.07 1.73
C SER A 201 9.30 -6.79 0.98
N PHE A 202 9.12 -5.60 1.57
CA PHE A 202 9.50 -4.35 0.92
C PHE A 202 11.02 -4.20 0.73
N LEU A 203 11.83 -4.71 1.64
CA LEU A 203 13.29 -4.78 1.49
C LEU A 203 13.67 -5.66 0.30
N GLU A 204 13.13 -6.88 0.24
CA GLU A 204 13.46 -7.87 -0.79
C GLU A 204 12.98 -7.45 -2.19
N MET A 205 11.86 -6.74 -2.27
CA MET A 205 11.38 -6.13 -3.52
C MET A 205 12.14 -4.87 -3.92
N ASN A 206 13.02 -4.36 -3.06
CA ASN A 206 13.64 -3.03 -3.20
C ASN A 206 12.59 -1.91 -3.41
N ASP A 207 11.47 -1.99 -2.69
CA ASP A 207 10.40 -0.99 -2.75
C ASP A 207 10.67 0.13 -1.73
N HIS A 208 11.46 1.11 -2.15
CA HIS A 208 11.82 2.26 -1.33
C HIS A 208 10.60 3.04 -0.82
N VAL A 209 9.51 3.10 -1.58
CA VAL A 209 8.35 3.93 -1.23
C VAL A 209 7.56 3.27 -0.12
N SER A 210 7.20 2.00 -0.30
CA SER A 210 6.46 1.25 0.72
C SER A 210 7.32 0.98 1.95
N LEU A 211 8.62 0.73 1.77
CA LEU A 211 9.57 0.59 2.88
C LEU A 211 9.66 1.86 3.72
N ALA A 212 9.81 3.03 3.08
CA ALA A 212 9.81 4.32 3.78
C ALA A 212 8.52 4.53 4.56
N ASP A 213 7.38 4.22 3.95
CA ASP A 213 6.08 4.39 4.59
C ASP A 213 5.88 3.46 5.78
N ALA A 214 6.27 2.20 5.66
CA ALA A 214 6.19 1.23 6.74
C ALA A 214 7.09 1.64 7.91
N ILE A 215 8.32 2.07 7.62
CA ILE A 215 9.28 2.57 8.62
C ILE A 215 8.76 3.83 9.31
N ASP A 216 8.23 4.78 8.54
CA ASP A 216 7.75 6.05 9.08
C ASP A 216 6.42 5.86 9.84
N GLY A 217 5.54 4.98 9.37
CA GLY A 217 4.26 4.69 10.00
C GLY A 217 4.44 3.95 11.32
N SER A 218 5.32 2.94 11.35
CA SER A 218 5.57 2.14 12.54
C SER A 218 6.61 2.73 13.49
N ASN A 219 7.42 3.66 13.00
CA ASN A 219 8.53 4.27 13.72
C ASN A 219 9.56 3.26 14.30
N VAL A 220 9.71 2.09 13.69
CA VAL A 220 10.71 1.07 14.08
C VAL A 220 12.14 1.60 14.09
N SER A 221 12.94 1.23 15.08
CA SER A 221 14.34 1.67 15.20
C SER A 221 15.30 0.87 14.34
N GLU A 222 16.53 1.34 14.15
CA GLU A 222 17.55 0.58 13.42
C GLU A 222 17.82 -0.77 14.09
N LYS A 223 17.94 -0.75 15.43
CA LYS A 223 18.08 -1.95 16.28
C LYS A 223 16.93 -2.94 16.11
N TRP A 224 15.69 -2.45 16.00
CA TRP A 224 14.53 -3.30 15.77
C TRP A 224 14.71 -4.14 14.49
N GLY A 225 15.24 -3.56 13.41
CA GLY A 225 15.46 -4.32 12.18
C GLY A 225 16.53 -5.40 12.33
N VAL A 226 17.60 -5.12 13.06
CA VAL A 226 18.64 -6.14 13.35
C VAL A 226 18.07 -7.33 14.14
N GLU A 227 17.09 -7.09 15.00
CA GLU A 227 16.47 -8.11 15.84
C GLU A 227 15.35 -8.90 15.14
N ASN A 228 14.73 -8.35 14.09
CA ASN A 228 13.49 -8.89 13.52
C ASN A 228 13.55 -9.19 12.01
N LEU A 229 14.56 -8.71 11.28
CA LEU A 229 14.65 -8.84 9.83
C LEU A 229 15.84 -9.70 9.43
N ASP A 230 15.72 -10.37 8.28
CA ASP A 230 16.87 -10.97 7.62
C ASP A 230 17.55 -9.91 6.74
N LEU A 231 18.62 -9.32 7.30
CA LEU A 231 19.42 -8.28 6.67
C LEU A 231 20.64 -8.83 5.92
N GLU A 232 20.85 -10.15 5.91
CA GLU A 232 22.01 -10.76 5.27
C GLU A 232 21.80 -10.89 3.75
N GLY A 233 22.86 -10.63 2.98
CA GLY A 233 22.82 -10.70 1.53
C GLY A 233 22.08 -9.54 0.86
N GLU A 234 21.59 -9.81 -0.35
CA GLU A 234 21.02 -8.82 -1.25
C GLU A 234 19.50 -8.94 -1.38
N VAL A 235 18.88 -7.93 -1.98
CA VAL A 235 17.48 -7.96 -2.40
C VAL A 235 17.20 -9.09 -3.41
N ASP A 236 15.95 -9.53 -3.54
CA ASP A 236 15.59 -10.69 -4.36
C ASP A 236 15.52 -10.34 -5.86
N LEU A 237 16.68 -10.44 -6.51
CA LEU A 237 16.82 -10.21 -7.94
C LEU A 237 16.06 -11.24 -8.79
N GLY A 238 15.93 -12.48 -8.31
CA GLY A 238 15.20 -13.54 -9.01
C GLY A 238 13.70 -13.22 -9.08
N TRP A 239 13.14 -12.74 -7.98
CA TRP A 239 11.79 -12.21 -7.96
C TRP A 239 11.65 -10.98 -8.86
N ALA A 240 12.57 -10.02 -8.77
CA ALA A 240 12.52 -8.80 -9.57
C ALA A 240 12.56 -9.13 -11.07
N GLU A 241 13.38 -10.09 -11.49
CA GLU A 241 13.44 -10.56 -12.87
C GLU A 241 12.14 -11.21 -13.33
N TRP A 242 11.59 -12.11 -12.52
CA TRP A 242 10.32 -12.75 -12.77
C TRP A 242 9.18 -11.73 -12.90
N LYS A 243 9.02 -10.83 -11.92
CA LYS A 243 7.95 -9.82 -11.90
C LYS A 243 8.01 -8.93 -13.14
N ASN A 244 9.22 -8.47 -13.48
CA ASN A 244 9.47 -7.68 -14.68
C ASN A 244 9.17 -8.43 -15.98
N SER A 245 9.39 -9.75 -16.04
CA SER A 245 9.01 -10.52 -17.22
C SER A 245 7.49 -10.54 -17.42
N ILE A 246 6.71 -10.63 -16.33
CA ILE A 246 5.25 -10.63 -16.40
C ILE A 246 4.74 -9.24 -16.82
N ILE A 247 5.28 -8.18 -16.21
CA ILE A 247 4.92 -6.80 -16.58
C ILE A 247 5.18 -6.56 -18.07
N ARG A 248 6.36 -6.95 -18.58
CA ARG A 248 6.67 -6.81 -20.02
C ARG A 248 5.76 -7.62 -20.93
N GLN A 249 5.32 -8.81 -20.50
CA GLN A 249 4.36 -9.60 -21.27
C GLN A 249 2.98 -8.93 -21.35
N LYS A 250 2.58 -8.18 -20.31
CA LYS A 250 1.27 -7.51 -20.24
C LYS A 250 1.28 -6.12 -20.88
N ASP A 251 2.31 -5.33 -20.62
CA ASP A 251 2.39 -3.92 -21.03
C ASP A 251 3.28 -3.68 -22.26
N GLY A 252 4.00 -4.70 -22.71
CA GLY A 252 5.02 -4.57 -23.75
C GLY A 252 6.29 -3.88 -23.25
N ASN A 253 7.08 -3.34 -24.18
CA ASN A 253 8.32 -2.61 -23.90
C ASN A 253 8.07 -1.10 -23.70
N GLY A 254 6.92 -0.73 -23.13
CA GLY A 254 6.61 0.66 -22.84
C GLY A 254 7.67 1.31 -21.94
N PRO A 255 7.82 2.65 -21.95
CA PRO A 255 8.77 3.31 -21.10
C PRO A 255 8.29 3.29 -19.64
N HIS A 256 8.57 2.20 -18.95
CA HIS A 256 8.39 2.05 -17.50
C HIS A 256 9.57 2.74 -16.80
N PHE A 257 9.60 4.08 -16.84
CA PHE A 257 10.68 4.88 -16.27
C PHE A 257 10.87 4.59 -14.78
N GLY A 258 11.90 3.81 -14.41
CA GLY A 258 12.46 3.75 -13.05
C GLY A 258 11.57 3.19 -11.94
N LEU A 259 10.45 2.55 -12.28
CA LEU A 259 9.42 2.18 -11.32
C LEU A 259 8.99 0.70 -11.37
N ASN A 260 9.64 -0.06 -12.25
CA ASN A 260 9.66 -1.51 -12.20
C ASN A 260 10.59 -1.97 -11.07
N PRO A 261 10.39 -3.18 -10.50
CA PRO A 261 11.34 -3.77 -9.57
C PRO A 261 12.78 -3.61 -10.06
N ILE A 262 13.59 -2.94 -9.25
CA ILE A 262 14.96 -2.55 -9.59
C ILE A 262 15.82 -3.81 -9.61
N ARG A 263 16.60 -3.99 -10.67
CA ARG A 263 17.50 -5.15 -10.85
C ARG A 263 18.94 -4.87 -10.42
N GLN A 264 19.11 -3.90 -9.53
CA GLN A 264 20.42 -3.53 -9.02
C GLN A 264 20.68 -4.35 -7.77
N HIS A 265 21.90 -4.85 -7.67
CA HIS A 265 22.42 -5.45 -6.45
C HIS A 265 22.43 -4.39 -5.35
N VAL A 266 21.64 -4.62 -4.31
CA VAL A 266 21.54 -3.76 -3.14
C VAL A 266 21.60 -4.66 -1.92
N GLU A 267 22.54 -4.37 -1.03
CA GLU A 267 22.66 -5.08 0.25
C GLU A 267 21.48 -4.71 1.16
N LYS A 268 20.77 -5.72 1.69
CA LYS A 268 19.59 -5.50 2.54
C LYS A 268 19.92 -4.68 3.78
N ARG A 269 21.05 -4.99 4.43
CA ARG A 269 21.55 -4.23 5.58
C ARG A 269 21.78 -2.76 5.27
N TRP A 270 22.48 -2.46 4.17
CA TRP A 270 22.73 -1.09 3.77
C TRP A 270 21.42 -0.33 3.49
N LEU A 271 20.50 -0.95 2.73
CA LEU A 271 19.20 -0.35 2.42
C LEU A 271 18.40 -0.07 3.69
N TRP A 272 18.32 -1.03 4.61
CA TRP A 272 17.64 -0.86 5.89
C TRP A 272 18.21 0.31 6.69
N GLU A 273 19.53 0.33 6.93
CA GLU A 273 20.21 1.38 7.69
C GLU A 273 20.02 2.75 7.04
N PHE A 274 20.17 2.83 5.72
CA PHE A 274 19.93 4.05 4.95
C PHE A 274 18.50 4.55 5.15
N MET A 275 17.50 3.67 5.05
CA MET A 275 16.10 4.04 5.16
C MET A 275 15.72 4.46 6.57
N VAL A 276 16.22 3.80 7.61
CA VAL A 276 15.89 4.17 9.00
C VAL A 276 16.61 5.45 9.44
N ARG A 277 17.88 5.64 9.10
CA ARG A 277 18.64 6.85 9.47
C ARG A 277 18.09 8.11 8.80
N ASN A 278 17.49 7.97 7.61
CA ASN A 278 16.94 9.10 6.85
C ASN A 278 15.47 9.46 7.15
N LYS A 279 14.85 8.92 8.22
CA LYS A 279 13.49 9.30 8.66
C LYS A 279 13.28 10.81 8.76
N GLY A 280 14.27 11.51 9.34
CA GLY A 280 14.22 12.96 9.54
C GLY A 280 14.05 13.75 8.24
N GLY A 281 14.71 13.30 7.15
CA GLY A 281 14.63 13.91 5.83
C GLY A 281 13.30 13.68 5.11
N ARG A 282 12.57 12.61 5.44
CA ARG A 282 11.27 12.27 4.81
C ARG A 282 10.07 13.01 5.37
N ARG A 283 10.21 13.69 6.52
CA ARG A 283 9.13 14.50 7.11
C ARG A 283 8.61 15.59 6.17
N GLY A 284 9.49 16.14 5.33
CA GLY A 284 9.18 17.30 4.51
C GLY A 284 8.94 18.56 5.35
N TRP A 285 8.55 19.64 4.69
CA TRP A 285 8.40 20.95 5.32
C TRP A 285 7.10 21.11 6.13
N THR A 286 6.12 20.23 5.95
CA THR A 286 4.80 20.30 6.61
C THR A 286 4.77 19.63 7.99
N GLN A 287 5.80 18.87 8.35
CA GLN A 287 5.87 18.11 9.61
C GLN A 287 7.00 18.65 10.50
N PRO A 288 6.72 19.63 11.37
CA PRO A 288 7.73 20.29 12.20
C PRO A 288 8.39 19.31 13.18
N THR A 289 9.70 19.49 13.38
CA THR A 289 10.54 18.48 14.03
C THR A 289 10.28 18.30 15.52
N GLU A 290 9.73 19.35 16.14
CA GLU A 290 9.38 19.43 17.55
C GLU A 290 8.13 18.61 17.87
N LEU A 291 7.27 18.38 16.87
CA LEU A 291 6.03 17.62 17.02
C LEU A 291 6.18 16.21 16.46
N PHE A 292 6.84 16.06 15.32
CA PHE A 292 6.87 14.81 14.55
C PHE A 292 8.19 14.04 14.69
N ALA A 293 8.07 12.77 15.11
CA ALA A 293 9.16 11.80 15.14
C ALA A 293 9.50 11.29 13.72
N THR A 294 8.47 11.08 12.89
CA THR A 294 8.59 10.63 11.50
C THR A 294 7.64 11.41 10.60
N ARG A 295 7.58 11.08 9.31
CA ARG A 295 6.61 11.65 8.38
C ARG A 295 5.15 11.51 8.83
N PHE A 296 4.83 10.46 9.62
CA PHE A 296 3.45 10.13 9.99
C PHE A 296 3.19 10.12 11.50
N ARG A 297 4.23 10.23 12.34
CA ARG A 297 4.13 9.93 13.77
C ARG A 297 4.58 11.09 14.63
N LEU A 298 3.85 11.40 15.69
CA LEU A 298 4.30 12.34 16.71
C LEU A 298 5.25 11.65 17.68
N HIS A 299 6.05 12.47 18.37
CA HIS A 299 6.83 11.99 19.49
C HIS A 299 5.90 11.42 20.59
N GLY A 300 6.17 10.19 21.01
CA GLY A 300 5.41 9.51 22.07
C GLY A 300 4.08 8.88 21.64
N ASP A 301 3.72 8.89 20.35
CA ASP A 301 2.53 8.16 19.88
C ASP A 301 2.69 6.65 20.11
N SER A 302 1.65 5.99 20.64
CA SER A 302 1.57 4.53 20.80
C SER A 302 1.45 3.79 19.47
N ASP A 303 2.03 2.59 19.38
CA ASP A 303 2.03 1.82 18.13
C ASP A 303 0.62 1.65 17.56
N PRO A 304 0.39 2.05 16.30
CA PRO A 304 -0.97 2.19 15.78
C PRO A 304 -1.71 0.86 15.71
N TRP A 305 -1.03 -0.26 15.47
CA TRP A 305 -1.64 -1.60 15.42
C TRP A 305 -2.04 -2.14 16.80
N LEU A 306 -1.60 -1.51 17.90
CA LEU A 306 -2.03 -1.83 19.27
C LEU A 306 -3.25 -1.01 19.71
N GLU A 307 -3.59 0.07 18.98
CA GLU A 307 -4.73 0.93 19.30
C GLU A 307 -6.05 0.35 18.77
N LYS A 308 -7.13 0.54 19.54
CA LYS A 308 -8.49 0.29 19.05
C LYS A 308 -8.85 1.31 17.99
N ARG A 309 -8.78 0.90 16.71
CA ARG A 309 -9.11 1.75 15.57
C ARG A 309 -10.13 1.07 14.68
N ASP A 310 -11.17 1.84 14.39
CA ASP A 310 -12.23 1.50 13.43
C ASP A 310 -11.73 1.50 11.98
N ASN A 311 -10.70 2.33 11.73
CA ASN A 311 -10.15 2.58 10.40
C ASN A 311 -8.79 1.91 10.26
N CYS A 312 -8.71 0.92 9.35
CA CYS A 312 -7.47 0.31 8.88
C CYS A 312 -7.35 0.47 7.36
#